data_AF-A0A6N7YEE7-F1
#
_entry.id   AF-A0A6N7YEE7-F1
#
_cell.length_a   1.000
_cell.length_b   1.000
_cell.length_c   1.000
_cell.angle_alpha   90.00
_cell.angle_beta   90.00
_cell.angle_gamma   90.00
#
_symmetry.space_group_name_H-M   'P 1'
#
loop_
_entity.id
_entity.type
_entity.pdbx_description
1 polymer ?
#
loop_
_entity_poly.entity_id
_entity_poly.type
_entity_poly.pdbx_seq_one_letter_code
_entity_poly.pdbx_strand_id
1 'polypeptide(L)'
;MAYTIEDIKKSQEIFYYLLEHHELREEEEQILYKAYTEEENVQNIVKSQGETASCDIERYGNIIYLIPRENNNFLGYSKAELKKELCKSAGTNKDYYLSQFTILTLLSEFFDGEGDSSRAREYIRSGELMNILSERLREGATYEEEHKEDNDEEIDTAGISFLDLWHAYEALKSDDRGSHAKTTKEGFIYNILLFLQKQGLIEYVERDEVIKTTRKLDSFMDWNLLNQNNYRRVKNVLGVIENEQN
;
A
#
# COMPACT_ATOMS: atom_id res chain seq x y z
N MET A 1 -25.00 -7.04 26.85
CA MET A 1 -25.79 -5.82 27.11
C MET A 1 -26.80 -5.65 25.98
N ALA A 2 -27.94 -4.99 26.23
CA ALA A 2 -28.90 -4.69 25.17
C ALA A 2 -28.57 -3.32 24.57
N TYR A 3 -28.43 -3.25 23.25
CA TYR A 3 -28.24 -1.99 22.53
C TYR A 3 -29.53 -1.18 22.50
N THR A 4 -29.41 0.15 22.62
CA THR A 4 -30.57 1.05 22.47
C THR A 4 -30.84 1.35 20.99
N ILE A 5 -32.05 1.84 20.68
CA ILE A 5 -32.37 2.34 19.33
C ILE A 5 -31.46 3.53 18.95
N GLU A 6 -31.05 4.33 19.93
CA GLU A 6 -30.14 5.45 19.71
C GLU A 6 -28.74 4.97 19.33
N ASP A 7 -28.21 3.95 20.05
CA ASP A 7 -26.91 3.33 19.75
C ASP A 7 -26.87 2.83 18.30
N ILE A 8 -27.97 2.20 17.86
CA ILE A 8 -28.11 1.66 16.50
C ILE A 8 -28.14 2.77 15.45
N LYS A 9 -28.86 3.88 15.71
CA LYS A 9 -28.93 4.99 14.75
C LYS A 9 -27.57 5.69 14.60
N LYS A 10 -26.92 6.02 15.71
CA LYS A 10 -25.59 6.67 15.68
C LYS A 10 -24.55 5.80 14.97
N SER A 11 -24.54 4.50 15.26
CA SER A 11 -23.61 3.57 14.59
C SER A 11 -23.87 3.48 13.08
N GLN A 12 -25.14 3.45 12.65
CA GLN A 12 -25.49 3.48 11.23
C GLN A 12 -25.04 4.78 10.55
N GLU A 13 -25.20 5.93 11.19
CA GLU A 13 -24.73 7.22 10.67
C GLU A 13 -23.20 7.22 10.51
N ILE A 14 -22.46 6.78 11.52
CA ILE A 14 -21.00 6.66 11.47
C ILE A 14 -20.57 5.71 10.34
N PHE A 15 -21.18 4.53 10.26
CA PHE A 15 -20.79 3.53 9.26
C PHE A 15 -21.13 3.99 7.84
N TYR A 16 -22.27 4.66 7.64
CA TYR A 16 -22.62 5.24 6.34
C TYR A 16 -21.64 6.34 5.93
N TYR A 17 -21.28 7.23 6.86
CA TYR A 17 -20.25 8.25 6.62
C TYR A 17 -18.92 7.62 6.19
N LEU A 18 -18.51 6.55 6.88
CA LEU A 18 -17.29 5.80 6.55
C LEU A 18 -17.36 5.13 5.17
N LEU A 19 -18.52 4.67 4.72
CA LEU A 19 -18.68 4.13 3.36
C LEU A 19 -18.55 5.20 2.27
N GLU A 20 -19.02 6.41 2.54
CA GLU A 20 -18.96 7.53 1.58
C GLU A 20 -17.55 8.14 1.53
N HIS A 21 -16.93 8.34 2.68
CA HIS A 21 -15.70 9.12 2.82
C HIS A 21 -14.44 8.28 3.07
N HIS A 22 -14.57 7.00 3.41
CA HIS A 22 -13.49 6.06 3.76
C HIS A 22 -12.70 6.41 5.03
N GLU A 23 -12.86 7.62 5.55
CA GLU A 23 -12.26 8.11 6.77
C GLU A 23 -13.20 9.10 7.45
N LEU A 24 -13.11 9.20 8.78
CA LEU A 24 -13.86 10.14 9.62
C LEU A 24 -12.86 10.90 10.48
N ARG A 25 -12.71 12.20 10.21
CA ARG A 25 -11.78 13.10 10.90
C ARG A 25 -12.50 13.86 12.00
N GLU A 26 -11.91 13.92 13.20
CA GLU A 26 -12.48 14.65 14.34
C GLU A 26 -12.73 16.14 14.03
N GLU A 27 -11.85 16.75 13.23
CA GLU A 27 -11.93 18.16 12.84
C GLU A 27 -13.12 18.46 11.92
N GLU A 28 -13.57 17.47 11.15
CA GLU A 28 -14.68 17.60 10.19
C GLU A 28 -16.00 17.14 10.82
N GLU A 29 -15.99 16.04 11.56
CA GLU A 29 -17.18 15.37 12.11
C GLU A 29 -17.03 15.08 13.61
N GLN A 30 -16.87 16.13 14.42
CA GLN A 30 -16.60 16.01 15.85
C GLN A 30 -17.66 15.19 16.61
N ILE A 31 -18.94 15.30 16.22
CA ILE A 31 -20.04 14.61 16.91
C ILE A 31 -19.95 13.10 16.66
N LEU A 32 -19.81 12.69 15.39
CA LEU A 32 -19.73 11.29 15.01
C LEU A 32 -18.43 10.65 15.54
N TYR A 33 -17.33 11.41 15.50
CA TYR A 33 -16.05 10.97 16.06
C TYR A 33 -16.18 10.66 17.56
N LYS A 34 -16.71 11.60 18.35
CA LYS A 34 -16.90 11.41 19.79
C LYS A 34 -17.81 10.24 20.10
N ALA A 35 -18.91 10.11 19.36
CA ALA A 35 -19.82 8.97 19.52
C ALA A 35 -19.09 7.63 19.32
N TYR A 36 -18.25 7.50 18.30
CA TYR A 36 -17.45 6.29 18.10
C TYR A 36 -16.40 6.07 19.21
N THR A 37 -15.76 7.13 19.73
CA THR A 37 -14.64 6.99 20.66
C THR A 37 -15.05 6.89 22.12
N GLU A 38 -16.17 7.48 22.51
CA GLU A 38 -16.62 7.59 23.91
C GLU A 38 -17.77 6.63 24.24
N GLU A 39 -18.57 6.22 23.24
CA GLU A 39 -19.72 5.31 23.44
C GLU A 39 -19.38 3.87 23.00
N GLU A 40 -19.02 3.00 23.96
CA GLU A 40 -18.58 1.61 23.70
C GLU A 40 -19.60 0.79 22.89
N ASN A 41 -20.91 0.95 23.18
CA ASN A 41 -21.97 0.28 22.43
C ASN A 41 -21.97 0.69 20.95
N VAL A 42 -21.82 1.98 20.67
CA VAL A 42 -21.78 2.52 19.30
C VAL A 42 -20.55 1.97 18.59
N GLN A 43 -19.38 2.02 19.24
CA GLN A 43 -18.14 1.48 18.69
C GLN A 43 -18.27 -0.01 18.31
N ASN A 44 -18.84 -0.82 19.20
CA ASN A 44 -19.03 -2.26 18.98
C ASN A 44 -19.96 -2.54 17.80
N ILE A 45 -21.05 -1.79 17.65
CA ILE A 45 -21.97 -1.95 16.51
C ILE A 45 -21.28 -1.53 15.21
N VAL A 46 -20.56 -0.40 15.19
CA VAL A 46 -19.82 0.06 14.01
C VAL A 46 -18.80 -1.00 13.58
N LYS A 47 -18.00 -1.54 14.51
CA LYS A 47 -17.05 -2.63 14.22
C LYS A 47 -17.75 -3.88 13.67
N SER A 48 -18.90 -4.27 14.21
CA SER A 48 -19.70 -5.40 13.70
C SER A 48 -20.24 -5.16 12.29
N GLN A 49 -20.62 -3.92 11.96
CA GLN A 49 -21.01 -3.52 10.61
C GLN A 49 -19.82 -3.61 9.64
N GLY A 50 -18.63 -3.15 10.07
CA GLY A 50 -17.38 -3.33 9.33
C GLY A 50 -17.10 -4.80 9.02
N GLU A 51 -17.16 -5.67 10.03
CA GLU A 51 -16.95 -7.11 9.85
C GLU A 51 -17.92 -7.72 8.83
N THR A 52 -19.21 -7.35 8.91
CA THR A 52 -20.25 -7.77 7.96
C THR A 52 -19.93 -7.30 6.54
N ALA A 53 -19.43 -6.09 6.40
CA ALA A 53 -19.00 -5.52 5.13
C ALA A 53 -17.62 -6.01 4.66
N SER A 54 -16.97 -6.93 5.38
CA SER A 54 -15.59 -7.36 5.12
C SER A 54 -14.58 -6.19 5.12
N CYS A 55 -14.71 -5.31 6.11
CA CYS A 55 -13.83 -4.19 6.37
C CYS A 55 -13.36 -4.19 7.83
N ASP A 56 -12.20 -3.59 8.07
CA ASP A 56 -11.71 -3.27 9.40
C ASP A 56 -11.94 -1.77 9.67
N ILE A 57 -12.30 -1.45 10.91
CA ILE A 57 -12.55 -0.07 11.35
C ILE A 57 -11.56 0.27 12.44
N GLU A 58 -10.57 1.07 12.06
CA GLU A 58 -9.39 1.34 12.86
C GLU A 58 -9.24 2.83 13.12
N ARG A 59 -8.83 3.19 14.34
CA ARG A 59 -8.61 4.58 14.74
C ARG A 59 -7.12 4.85 14.83
N TYR A 60 -6.66 5.89 14.14
CA TYR A 60 -5.32 6.44 14.25
C TYR A 60 -5.40 7.92 14.65
N GLY A 61 -5.01 8.22 15.89
CA GLY A 61 -5.11 9.57 16.43
C GLY A 61 -6.54 10.11 16.32
N ASN A 62 -6.70 11.22 15.60
CA ASN A 62 -7.95 11.94 15.36
C ASN A 62 -8.72 11.50 14.10
N ILE A 63 -8.39 10.33 13.54
CA ILE A 63 -9.03 9.80 12.33
C ILE A 63 -9.47 8.35 12.55
N ILE A 64 -10.67 8.00 12.08
CA ILE A 64 -11.19 6.63 12.02
C ILE A 64 -11.25 6.23 10.55
N TYR A 65 -10.71 5.08 10.19
CA TYR A 65 -10.64 4.58 8.82
C TYR A 65 -11.55 3.37 8.61
N LEU A 66 -12.12 3.27 7.42
CA LEU A 66 -12.72 2.05 6.90
C LEU A 66 -11.75 1.41 5.92
N ILE A 67 -11.26 0.22 6.25
CA ILE A 67 -10.22 -0.48 5.48
C ILE A 67 -10.81 -1.76 4.91
N PRO A 68 -11.07 -1.85 3.59
CA PRO A 68 -11.49 -3.10 2.98
C PRO A 68 -10.45 -4.20 3.17
N ARG A 69 -10.89 -5.41 3.56
CA ARG A 69 -10.02 -6.59 3.63
C ARG A 69 -9.59 -7.04 2.23
N GLU A 70 -8.51 -7.82 2.14
CA GLU A 70 -7.91 -8.28 0.86
C GLU A 70 -8.91 -8.93 -0.12
N ASN A 71 -9.96 -9.60 0.39
CA ASN A 71 -10.97 -10.29 -0.44
C ASN A 71 -12.21 -9.44 -0.76
N ASN A 72 -12.26 -8.18 -0.32
CA ASN A 72 -13.39 -7.29 -0.52
C ASN A 72 -13.28 -6.54 -1.85
N ASN A 73 -13.72 -7.17 -2.93
CA ASN A 73 -13.73 -6.57 -4.27
C ASN A 73 -14.85 -5.54 -4.47
N PHE A 74 -15.75 -5.35 -3.50
CA PHE A 74 -16.86 -4.40 -3.63
C PHE A 74 -16.45 -3.00 -3.16
N LEU A 75 -15.76 -2.91 -2.02
CA LEU A 75 -15.24 -1.64 -1.48
C LEU A 75 -13.73 -1.47 -1.74
N GLY A 76 -13.02 -2.56 -2.02
CA GLY A 76 -11.63 -2.55 -2.45
C GLY A 76 -11.50 -2.76 -3.95
N TYR A 77 -10.32 -3.22 -4.37
CA TYR A 77 -10.05 -3.54 -5.76
C TYR A 77 -9.84 -5.04 -5.95
N SER A 78 -10.46 -5.60 -6.99
CA SER A 78 -10.02 -6.89 -7.52
C SER A 78 -8.67 -6.76 -8.22
N LYS A 79 -7.96 -7.89 -8.37
CA LYS A 79 -6.73 -7.97 -9.18
C LYS A 79 -6.92 -7.43 -10.60
N ALA A 80 -8.08 -7.69 -11.21
CA ALA A 80 -8.39 -7.22 -12.56
C ALA A 80 -8.53 -5.69 -12.63
N GLU A 81 -9.13 -5.07 -11.60
CA GLU A 81 -9.28 -3.62 -11.52
C GLU A 81 -7.95 -2.93 -11.20
N LEU A 82 -7.17 -3.43 -10.23
CA LEU A 82 -5.83 -2.90 -9.97
C LEU A 82 -4.96 -2.94 -11.23
N LYS A 83 -5.01 -4.05 -11.97
CA LYS A 83 -4.29 -4.19 -13.23
C LYS A 83 -4.75 -3.18 -14.28
N LYS A 84 -6.05 -2.85 -14.33
CA LYS A 84 -6.58 -1.82 -15.23
C LYS A 84 -6.12 -0.41 -14.84
N GLU A 85 -6.09 -0.10 -13.53
CA GLU A 85 -5.64 1.19 -13.02
C GLU A 85 -4.13 1.38 -13.21
N LEU A 86 -3.33 0.39 -12.79
CA LEU A 86 -1.87 0.48 -12.74
C LEU A 86 -1.19 0.24 -14.09
N CYS A 87 -1.68 -0.72 -14.90
CA CYS A 87 -0.99 -1.13 -16.12
C CYS A 87 -1.52 -0.43 -17.38
N LYS A 88 -0.81 -0.62 -18.51
CA LYS A 88 -1.30 -0.25 -19.86
C LYS A 88 -2.53 -1.07 -20.26
N SER A 89 -3.32 -0.56 -21.21
CA SER A 89 -4.43 -1.30 -21.82
C SER A 89 -3.89 -2.63 -22.39
N ALA A 90 -4.39 -3.77 -21.88
CA ALA A 90 -3.84 -5.12 -22.06
C ALA A 90 -2.58 -5.49 -21.24
N GLY A 91 -2.43 -4.94 -20.04
CA GLY A 91 -1.40 -5.38 -19.09
C GLY A 91 -1.39 -6.91 -18.92
N THR A 92 -0.22 -7.45 -18.68
CA THR A 92 0.01 -8.87 -18.37
C THR A 92 0.06 -9.07 -16.85
N ASN A 93 0.13 -10.31 -16.39
CA ASN A 93 0.40 -10.53 -14.96
C ASN A 93 1.77 -9.94 -14.59
N LYS A 94 2.79 -10.09 -15.46
CA LYS A 94 4.13 -9.50 -15.24
C LYS A 94 4.07 -7.99 -14.99
N ASP A 95 3.31 -7.25 -15.80
CA ASP A 95 3.13 -5.80 -15.61
C ASP A 95 2.48 -5.47 -14.24
N TYR A 96 1.52 -6.28 -13.81
CA TYR A 96 0.87 -6.12 -12.49
C TYR A 96 1.86 -6.35 -11.36
N TYR A 97 2.61 -7.46 -11.37
CA TYR A 97 3.58 -7.76 -10.32
C TYR A 97 4.76 -6.79 -10.31
N LEU A 98 5.18 -6.28 -11.48
CA LEU A 98 6.15 -5.19 -11.57
C LEU A 98 5.62 -3.91 -10.91
N SER A 99 4.33 -3.61 -11.08
CA SER A 99 3.67 -2.48 -10.40
C SER A 99 3.65 -2.69 -8.88
N GLN A 100 3.32 -3.90 -8.42
CA GLN A 100 3.35 -4.23 -6.98
C GLN A 100 4.76 -4.12 -6.41
N PHE A 101 5.76 -4.65 -7.10
CA PHE A 101 7.16 -4.56 -6.70
C PHE A 101 7.64 -3.11 -6.60
N THR A 102 7.22 -2.27 -7.54
CA THR A 102 7.51 -0.83 -7.53
C THR A 102 6.90 -0.15 -6.29
N ILE A 103 5.64 -0.46 -5.97
CA ILE A 103 4.98 0.09 -4.77
C ILE A 103 5.70 -0.39 -3.51
N LEU A 104 6.05 -1.68 -3.40
CA LEU A 104 6.79 -2.23 -2.27
C LEU A 104 8.18 -1.59 -2.12
N THR A 105 8.87 -1.38 -3.24
CA THR A 105 10.18 -0.69 -3.24
C THR A 105 10.02 0.73 -2.70
N LEU A 106 9.04 1.49 -3.21
CA LEU A 106 8.74 2.83 -2.72
C LEU A 106 8.46 2.86 -1.21
N LEU A 107 7.62 1.94 -0.73
CA LEU A 107 7.29 1.83 0.69
C LEU A 107 8.55 1.53 1.52
N SER A 108 9.39 0.58 1.09
CA SER A 108 10.61 0.24 1.83
C SER A 108 11.61 1.38 1.89
N GLU A 109 11.69 2.24 0.88
CA GLU A 109 12.58 3.41 0.93
C GLU A 109 12.08 4.50 1.89
N PHE A 110 10.77 4.60 2.08
CA PHE A 110 10.19 5.52 3.07
C PHE A 110 10.19 4.94 4.48
N PHE A 111 10.04 3.62 4.64
CA PHE A 111 9.71 2.99 5.91
C PHE A 111 10.71 1.90 6.34
N ASP A 112 11.96 2.30 6.55
CA ASP A 112 13.06 1.45 7.05
C ASP A 112 13.57 1.91 8.44
N GLY A 113 12.76 2.67 9.16
CA GLY A 113 13.14 3.23 10.46
C GLY A 113 13.03 2.21 11.59
N GLU A 114 14.11 2.02 12.34
CA GLU A 114 14.10 1.32 13.63
C GLU A 114 13.88 2.35 14.75
N GLY A 115 12.63 2.57 15.17
CA GLY A 115 12.32 3.56 16.22
C GLY A 115 10.81 3.77 16.46
N ASP A 116 10.45 4.88 17.10
CA ASP A 116 9.05 5.27 17.40
C ASP A 116 8.23 5.62 16.14
N SER A 117 8.89 5.91 15.03
CA SER A 117 8.26 6.05 13.71
C SER A 117 8.97 5.13 12.73
N SER A 118 8.18 4.45 11.91
CA SER A 118 8.70 3.60 10.84
C SER A 118 9.34 4.40 9.69
N ARG A 119 9.09 5.72 9.61
CA ARG A 119 9.51 6.57 8.49
C ARG A 119 11.01 6.94 8.57
N ALA A 120 11.78 6.52 7.57
CA ALA A 120 13.21 6.77 7.44
C ALA A 120 13.56 8.01 6.60
N ARG A 121 12.70 8.41 5.65
CA ARG A 121 12.97 9.55 4.73
C ARG A 121 11.79 10.49 4.61
N GLU A 122 12.08 11.78 4.40
CA GLU A 122 11.03 12.79 4.20
C GLU A 122 10.49 12.81 2.76
N TYR A 123 11.35 12.60 1.77
CA TYR A 123 11.00 12.65 0.36
C TYR A 123 11.92 11.77 -0.48
N ILE A 124 11.47 11.40 -1.68
CA ILE A 124 12.24 10.68 -2.70
C ILE A 124 11.98 11.35 -4.05
N ARG A 125 13.00 11.45 -4.92
CA ARG A 125 12.80 11.93 -6.30
C ARG A 125 12.38 10.79 -7.23
N SER A 126 11.55 11.04 -8.24
CA SER A 126 11.12 10.00 -9.19
C SER A 126 12.29 9.31 -9.89
N GLY A 127 13.31 10.07 -10.32
CA GLY A 127 14.53 9.53 -10.92
C GLY A 127 15.37 8.69 -9.96
N GLU A 128 15.38 9.04 -8.66
CA GLU A 128 16.02 8.22 -7.62
C GLU A 128 15.29 6.88 -7.45
N LEU A 129 13.95 6.92 -7.37
CA LEU A 129 13.13 5.70 -7.31
C LEU A 129 13.37 4.80 -8.53
N MET A 130 13.50 5.36 -9.73
CA MET A 130 13.82 4.59 -10.94
C MET A 130 15.18 3.89 -10.85
N ASN A 131 16.19 4.56 -10.30
CA ASN A 131 17.52 3.98 -10.11
C ASN A 131 17.47 2.83 -9.09
N ILE A 132 16.83 3.06 -7.93
CA ILE A 132 16.67 2.04 -6.88
C ILE A 132 15.92 0.82 -7.42
N LEU A 133 14.83 1.05 -8.16
CA LEU A 133 14.05 -0.02 -8.79
C LEU A 133 14.91 -0.83 -9.78
N SER A 134 15.71 -0.15 -10.61
CA SER A 134 16.60 -0.80 -11.57
C SER A 134 17.65 -1.67 -10.89
N GLU A 135 18.23 -1.19 -9.79
CA GLU A 135 19.24 -1.89 -9.00
C GLU A 135 18.65 -3.12 -8.31
N ARG A 136 17.56 -2.96 -7.55
CA ARG A 136 16.92 -4.08 -6.84
C ARG A 136 16.39 -5.18 -7.77
N LEU A 137 15.85 -4.81 -8.94
CA LEU A 137 15.43 -5.81 -9.93
C LEU A 137 16.63 -6.58 -10.50
N ARG A 138 17.75 -5.90 -10.73
CA ARG A 138 18.98 -6.54 -11.21
C ARG A 138 19.56 -7.48 -10.16
N GLU A 139 19.66 -7.03 -8.91
CA GLU A 139 20.16 -7.85 -7.79
C GLU A 139 19.29 -9.09 -7.59
N GLY A 140 17.96 -8.94 -7.58
CA GLY A 140 17.05 -10.07 -7.47
C GLY A 140 17.17 -11.05 -8.63
N ALA A 141 17.35 -10.55 -9.86
CA ALA A 141 17.55 -11.41 -11.03
C ALA A 141 18.89 -12.17 -10.98
N THR A 142 19.98 -11.51 -10.58
CA THR A 142 21.28 -12.14 -10.41
C THR A 142 21.25 -13.19 -9.29
N TYR A 143 20.64 -12.87 -8.15
CA TYR A 143 20.48 -13.81 -7.04
C TYR A 143 19.71 -15.06 -7.46
N GLU A 144 18.62 -14.89 -8.22
CA GLU A 144 17.82 -16.00 -8.75
C GLU A 144 18.61 -16.86 -9.76
N GLU A 145 19.43 -16.25 -10.61
CA GLU A 145 20.30 -16.97 -11.55
C GLU A 145 21.41 -17.76 -10.83
N GLU A 146 22.01 -17.20 -9.78
CA GLU A 146 23.07 -17.83 -8.99
C GLU A 146 22.57 -19.01 -8.13
N HIS A 147 21.32 -18.95 -7.66
CA HIS A 147 20.73 -19.97 -6.77
C HIS A 147 19.73 -20.89 -7.49
N LYS A 148 19.74 -20.89 -8.82
CA LYS A 148 18.82 -21.66 -9.67
C LYS A 148 19.04 -23.17 -9.61
N GLU A 149 20.25 -23.60 -9.23
CA GLU A 149 20.64 -25.02 -9.14
C GLU A 149 20.33 -25.63 -7.76
N ASP A 150 20.11 -24.81 -6.72
CA ASP A 150 19.87 -25.27 -5.34
C ASP A 150 18.39 -25.18 -4.90
N ASN A 151 17.54 -24.43 -5.62
CA ASN A 151 16.11 -24.28 -5.33
C ASN A 151 15.26 -25.25 -6.18
N ASP A 152 15.19 -26.52 -5.76
CA ASP A 152 14.14 -27.46 -6.19
C ASP A 152 12.79 -27.18 -5.48
N GLU A 153 12.78 -26.27 -4.50
CA GLU A 153 11.57 -25.73 -3.89
C GLU A 153 11.09 -24.54 -4.73
N GLU A 154 9.96 -24.72 -5.43
CA GLU A 154 9.20 -23.61 -6.02
C GLU A 154 8.98 -22.56 -4.93
N ILE A 155 9.78 -21.48 -4.93
CA ILE A 155 9.48 -20.30 -4.13
C ILE A 155 8.07 -19.89 -4.58
N ASP A 156 7.12 -19.94 -3.64
CA ASP A 156 5.70 -19.59 -3.74
C ASP A 156 5.47 -18.08 -4.03
N THR A 157 6.28 -17.54 -4.94
CA THR A 157 5.86 -16.46 -5.82
C THR A 157 4.82 -17.06 -6.76
N ALA A 158 3.82 -16.29 -7.18
CA ALA A 158 2.72 -16.77 -8.02
C ALA A 158 3.15 -17.15 -9.48
N GLY A 159 4.31 -17.79 -9.65
CA GLY A 159 4.91 -18.22 -10.90
C GLY A 159 5.67 -17.12 -11.66
N ILE A 160 6.20 -16.09 -10.97
CA ILE A 160 6.90 -14.97 -11.62
C ILE A 160 8.25 -14.75 -10.97
N SER A 161 9.29 -14.90 -11.80
CA SER A 161 10.70 -14.70 -11.45
C SER A 161 11.08 -13.22 -11.37
N PHE A 162 12.12 -12.91 -10.59
CA PHE A 162 12.78 -11.61 -10.63
C PHE A 162 13.35 -11.34 -12.02
N LEU A 163 13.84 -12.39 -12.69
CA LEU A 163 14.29 -12.30 -14.08
C LEU A 163 13.18 -11.79 -15.02
N ASP A 164 11.96 -12.29 -14.87
CA ASP A 164 10.80 -11.84 -15.65
C ASP A 164 10.43 -10.38 -15.37
N LEU A 165 10.48 -9.96 -14.10
CA LEU A 165 10.20 -8.58 -13.71
C LEU A 165 11.27 -7.62 -14.23
N TRP A 166 12.54 -7.99 -14.11
CA TRP A 166 13.68 -7.21 -14.60
C TRP A 166 13.60 -7.03 -16.12
N HIS A 167 13.35 -8.10 -16.88
CA HIS A 167 13.15 -8.01 -18.33
C HIS A 167 11.92 -7.17 -18.71
N ALA A 168 10.81 -7.27 -17.97
CA ALA A 168 9.63 -6.45 -18.21
C ALA A 168 9.93 -4.95 -18.01
N TYR A 169 10.73 -4.61 -17.00
CA TYR A 169 11.14 -3.23 -16.73
C TYR A 169 12.13 -2.70 -17.77
N GLU A 170 13.13 -3.50 -18.15
CA GLU A 170 14.12 -3.13 -19.18
C GLU A 170 13.52 -3.01 -20.59
N ALA A 171 12.41 -3.71 -20.86
CA ALA A 171 11.67 -3.56 -22.11
C ALA A 171 10.94 -2.21 -22.26
N LEU A 172 10.77 -1.46 -21.16
CA LEU A 172 10.22 -0.11 -21.21
C LEU A 172 11.24 0.85 -21.85
N LYS A 173 10.74 1.74 -22.72
CA LYS A 173 11.59 2.74 -23.35
C LYS A 173 12.08 3.74 -22.30
N SER A 174 13.32 4.19 -22.41
CA SER A 174 13.78 5.39 -21.71
C SER A 174 13.42 6.60 -22.57
N ASP A 175 12.85 7.64 -21.97
CA ASP A 175 12.53 8.88 -22.67
C ASP A 175 13.01 10.09 -21.88
N ASP A 176 14.10 10.69 -22.37
CA ASP A 176 14.73 11.88 -21.78
C ASP A 176 13.81 13.12 -21.78
N ARG A 177 12.63 13.05 -22.39
CA ARG A 177 11.65 14.14 -22.46
C ARG A 177 10.57 14.08 -21.38
N GLY A 178 10.63 13.11 -20.45
CA GLY A 178 9.66 12.99 -19.35
C GLY A 178 8.27 12.56 -19.82
N SER A 179 8.22 11.62 -20.76
CA SER A 179 6.94 11.16 -21.32
C SER A 179 6.09 10.45 -20.26
N HIS A 180 4.81 10.84 -20.17
CA HIS A 180 3.82 10.15 -19.34
C HIS A 180 3.24 8.88 -19.99
N ALA A 181 3.79 8.45 -21.14
CA ALA A 181 3.32 7.25 -21.82
C ALA A 181 3.66 5.99 -21.00
N LYS A 182 2.67 5.14 -20.74
CA LYS A 182 2.80 3.86 -20.01
C LYS A 182 3.80 2.86 -20.62
N THR A 183 4.36 3.15 -21.80
CA THR A 183 5.39 2.36 -22.48
C THR A 183 6.82 2.83 -22.18
N THR A 184 6.97 3.89 -21.40
CA THR A 184 8.26 4.44 -20.94
C THR A 184 8.46 4.15 -19.46
N LYS A 185 9.71 4.14 -18.98
CA LYS A 185 10.00 3.94 -17.55
C LYS A 185 9.41 5.08 -16.71
N GLU A 186 9.55 6.31 -17.19
CA GLU A 186 9.04 7.53 -16.58
C GLU A 186 7.51 7.48 -16.49
N GLY A 187 6.84 7.18 -17.60
CA GLY A 187 5.39 7.08 -17.64
C GLY A 187 4.85 5.92 -16.80
N PHE A 188 5.55 4.79 -16.72
CA PHE A 188 5.18 3.68 -15.84
C PHE A 188 5.15 4.11 -14.37
N ILE A 189 6.25 4.70 -13.88
CA ILE A 189 6.34 5.23 -12.51
C ILE A 189 5.28 6.31 -12.28
N TYR A 190 5.15 7.26 -13.20
CA TYR A 190 4.17 8.34 -13.11
C TYR A 190 2.74 7.84 -12.88
N ASN A 191 2.30 6.80 -13.60
CA ASN A 191 0.95 6.26 -13.44
C ASN A 191 0.74 5.57 -12.07
N ILE A 192 1.77 4.91 -11.55
CA ILE A 192 1.73 4.34 -10.19
C ILE A 192 1.62 5.46 -9.15
N LEU A 193 2.43 6.52 -9.30
CA LEU A 193 2.41 7.65 -8.36
C LEU A 193 1.05 8.38 -8.39
N LEU A 194 0.48 8.60 -9.56
CA LEU A 194 -0.88 9.17 -9.68
C LEU A 194 -1.94 8.30 -9.02
N PHE A 195 -1.85 6.96 -9.18
CA PHE A 195 -2.75 6.05 -8.51
C PHE A 195 -2.64 6.18 -6.98
N LEU A 196 -1.43 6.10 -6.43
CA LEU A 196 -1.20 6.23 -4.99
C LEU A 196 -1.64 7.60 -4.45
N GLN A 197 -1.43 8.67 -5.22
CA GLN A 197 -1.90 10.01 -4.88
C GLN A 197 -3.43 10.08 -4.87
N LYS A 198 -4.11 9.47 -5.83
CA LYS A 198 -5.58 9.38 -5.86
C LYS A 198 -6.14 8.62 -4.65
N GLN A 199 -5.40 7.63 -4.12
CA GLN A 199 -5.74 6.93 -2.88
C GLN A 199 -5.43 7.74 -1.61
N GLY A 200 -4.80 8.91 -1.75
CA GLY A 200 -4.38 9.78 -0.65
C GLY A 200 -3.20 9.23 0.15
N LEU A 201 -2.37 8.35 -0.45
CA LEU A 201 -1.23 7.72 0.22
C LEU A 201 0.07 8.51 0.05
N ILE A 202 0.23 9.20 -1.08
CA ILE A 202 1.40 10.02 -1.36
C ILE A 202 1.00 11.40 -1.91
N GLU A 203 1.92 12.33 -1.84
CA GLU A 203 1.90 13.61 -2.56
C GLU A 203 3.03 13.60 -3.59
N TYR A 204 2.68 13.72 -4.87
CA TYR A 204 3.63 13.78 -5.98
C TYR A 204 3.63 15.18 -6.59
N VAL A 205 4.71 15.91 -6.36
CA VAL A 205 4.93 17.27 -6.90
C VAL A 205 5.61 17.16 -8.26
N GLU A 206 4.83 17.15 -9.34
CA GLU A 206 5.31 16.89 -10.71
C GLU A 206 6.44 17.83 -11.15
N ARG A 207 6.40 19.12 -10.76
CA ARG A 207 7.40 20.12 -11.18
C ARG A 207 8.81 19.82 -10.67
N ASP A 208 8.89 19.30 -9.45
CA ASP A 208 10.16 19.01 -8.78
C ASP A 208 10.48 17.49 -8.80
N GLU A 209 9.54 16.70 -9.33
CA GLU A 209 9.56 15.24 -9.33
C GLU A 209 9.72 14.64 -7.93
N VAL A 210 9.16 15.32 -6.93
CA VAL A 210 9.30 14.94 -5.52
C VAL A 210 8.08 14.16 -5.05
N ILE A 211 8.35 13.02 -4.42
CA ILE A 211 7.37 12.15 -3.78
C ILE A 211 7.48 12.35 -2.27
N LYS A 212 6.35 12.51 -1.58
CA LYS A 212 6.25 12.54 -0.12
C LYS A 212 5.12 11.62 0.35
N THR A 213 5.23 11.08 1.55
CA THR A 213 4.14 10.32 2.16
C THR A 213 3.10 11.26 2.78
N THR A 214 1.83 10.84 2.77
CA THR A 214 0.78 11.53 3.52
C THR A 214 0.73 11.00 4.96
N ARG A 215 0.07 11.76 5.85
CA ARG A 215 -0.24 11.29 7.21
C ARG A 215 -1.04 9.99 7.23
N LYS A 216 -1.88 9.76 6.21
CA LYS A 216 -2.67 8.53 6.07
C LYS A 216 -1.76 7.33 5.87
N LEU A 217 -0.79 7.43 4.95
CA LEU A 217 0.17 6.36 4.74
C LEU A 217 1.08 6.16 5.96
N ASP A 218 1.60 7.24 6.56
CA ASP A 218 2.43 7.15 7.77
C ASP A 218 1.69 6.40 8.90
N SER A 219 0.42 6.73 9.13
CA SER A 219 -0.42 6.06 10.16
C SER A 219 -0.63 4.58 9.86
N PHE A 220 -0.89 4.21 8.60
CA PHE A 220 -1.06 2.82 8.20
C PHE A 220 0.23 2.02 8.31
N MET A 221 1.38 2.63 8.01
CA MET A 221 2.67 1.96 8.06
C MET A 221 3.17 1.82 9.50
N ASP A 222 3.00 2.83 10.35
CA ASP A 222 3.30 2.69 11.78
C ASP A 222 2.45 1.57 12.40
N TRP A 223 1.16 1.45 12.07
CA TRP A 223 0.35 0.32 12.54
C TRP A 223 0.76 -1.03 11.93
N ASN A 224 1.00 -1.11 10.62
CA ASN A 224 1.34 -2.38 9.97
C ASN A 224 2.77 -2.85 10.30
N LEU A 225 3.72 -1.96 10.48
CA LEU A 225 5.13 -2.31 10.73
C LEU A 225 5.45 -2.40 12.23
N LEU A 226 4.87 -1.55 13.08
CA LEU A 226 5.16 -1.59 14.52
C LEU A 226 4.32 -2.64 15.26
N ASN A 227 3.25 -3.16 14.65
CA ASN A 227 2.49 -4.27 15.20
C ASN A 227 3.15 -5.61 14.78
N GLN A 228 3.79 -6.29 15.74
CA GLN A 228 4.74 -7.40 15.55
C GLN A 228 4.26 -8.57 14.66
N ASN A 229 2.95 -8.73 14.46
CA ASN A 229 2.39 -9.79 13.61
C ASN A 229 2.61 -9.55 12.11
N ASN A 230 2.65 -8.30 11.66
CA ASN A 230 2.82 -7.93 10.24
C ASN A 230 4.28 -7.58 9.90
N TYR A 231 5.07 -7.14 10.88
CA TYR A 231 6.50 -6.88 10.74
C TYR A 231 7.27 -8.07 10.16
N ARG A 232 6.99 -9.30 10.65
CA ARG A 232 7.65 -10.52 10.15
C ARG A 232 7.30 -10.81 8.69
N ARG A 233 6.04 -10.59 8.29
CA ARG A 233 5.60 -10.80 6.89
C ARG A 233 6.26 -9.79 5.95
N VAL A 234 6.37 -8.54 6.38
CA VAL A 234 7.00 -7.47 5.59
C VAL A 234 8.53 -7.61 5.56
N LYS A 235 9.20 -7.90 6.68
CA LYS A 235 10.66 -8.22 6.70
C LYS A 235 11.01 -9.42 5.81
N ASN A 236 10.19 -10.48 5.84
CA ASN A 236 10.40 -11.66 4.99
C ASN A 236 10.25 -11.34 3.48
N VAL A 237 9.30 -10.47 3.11
CA VAL A 237 9.10 -10.04 1.71
C VAL A 237 10.16 -9.03 1.26
N LEU A 238 10.68 -8.22 2.18
CA LEU A 238 11.70 -7.19 1.90
C LEU A 238 13.15 -7.72 1.97
N GLY A 239 13.35 -9.02 2.22
CA GLY A 239 14.67 -9.65 2.13
C GLY A 239 15.65 -9.23 3.24
N VAL A 240 15.18 -8.64 4.34
CA VAL A 240 16.04 -8.36 5.50
C VAL A 240 16.21 -9.66 6.29
N ILE A 241 17.02 -10.57 5.76
CA ILE A 241 17.61 -11.63 6.56
C ILE A 241 18.69 -10.96 7.40
N GLU A 242 18.33 -10.55 8.62
CA GLU A 242 19.34 -10.50 9.67
C GLU A 242 19.75 -11.95 9.91
N ASN A 243 20.87 -12.33 9.31
CA ASN A 243 21.63 -13.50 9.71
C ASN A 243 22.12 -13.24 11.14
N GLU A 244 21.25 -13.41 12.13
CA GLU A 244 21.68 -13.62 13.50
C GLU A 244 22.31 -15.01 13.55
N GLN A 245 23.61 -15.04 13.25
CA GLN A 245 24.47 -16.09 13.76
C GLN A 245 24.50 -15.99 15.28
N ASN A 246 23.86 -16.95 15.94
CA ASN A 246 24.28 -17.47 17.23
C ASN A 246 24.09 -19.00 17.26
#